data_AF-A0A968T2L3-F1
#
_entry.id   AF-A0A968T2L3-F1
#
_cell.length_a   1.000
_cell.length_b   1.000
_cell.length_c   1.000
_cell.angle_alpha   90.00
_cell.angle_beta   90.00
_cell.angle_gamma   90.00
#
_symmetry.space_group_name_H-M   'P 1'
#
loop_
_entity.id
_entity.type
_entity.pdbx_description
1 polymer ?
#
loop_
_entity_poly.entity_id
_entity_poly.type
_entity_poly.pdbx_seq_one_letter_code
_entity_poly.pdbx_strand_id
1 'polypeptide(L)'
;MVATYGNTVAETTIERGGPERVDLILDSAEAPVALKLDLLFMLDTTGSMGDELNRMQQTIDSIAQRIDAFTPRPQIRYGLVAFRDHGDDYVTITSDFVDDLSTFRRDLNALYADGGGDIPEAVEEALYDGITRVRWSDAAVRLIFLVGDAAPHIDPQSQYTYLDATTDALGRGVKIYPIAASNTDPQAEYVFRQLAQQTLASFVFLTYQEGANGGVPGESTVLEAGEQSYSVDASTIGSSPSLSVNSPLLSAHSRSPLDSSRSFYAQWQLRRHYA
;
A
#
# COMPACT_ATOMS: atom_id res chain seq x y z
N MET A 1 -36.82 -27.79 -5.80
CA MET A 1 -35.44 -27.26 -5.92
C MET A 1 -34.80 -27.34 -4.55
N VAL A 2 -33.55 -27.78 -4.49
CA VAL A 2 -32.77 -27.92 -3.25
C VAL A 2 -31.54 -27.04 -3.40
N ALA A 3 -31.27 -26.18 -2.42
CA ALA A 3 -30.06 -25.40 -2.31
C ALA A 3 -29.25 -25.86 -1.10
N THR A 4 -27.92 -25.94 -1.27
CA THR A 4 -27.00 -26.38 -0.21
C THR A 4 -25.85 -25.41 -0.06
N TYR A 5 -25.46 -25.11 1.19
CA TYR A 5 -24.29 -24.29 1.53
C TYR A 5 -23.68 -24.79 2.83
N GLY A 6 -22.43 -25.28 2.77
CA GLY A 6 -21.82 -26.00 3.88
C GLY A 6 -22.66 -27.22 4.27
N ASN A 7 -23.05 -27.32 5.55
CA ASN A 7 -23.94 -28.36 6.07
C ASN A 7 -25.44 -27.96 6.09
N THR A 8 -25.79 -26.81 5.52
CA THR A 8 -27.17 -26.32 5.53
C THR A 8 -27.86 -26.65 4.21
N VAL A 9 -29.13 -27.07 4.30
CA VAL A 9 -29.99 -27.41 3.16
C VAL A 9 -31.28 -26.60 3.27
N ALA A 10 -31.70 -25.98 2.16
CA ALA A 10 -33.03 -25.40 2.03
C ALA A 10 -33.73 -25.97 0.79
N GLU A 11 -35.00 -26.31 0.95
CA GLU A 11 -35.82 -26.89 -0.12
C GLU A 11 -37.03 -26.01 -0.39
N THR A 12 -37.38 -25.87 -1.66
CA THR A 12 -38.62 -25.20 -2.08
C THR A 12 -39.21 -25.85 -3.32
N THR A 13 -40.52 -25.71 -3.50
CA THR A 13 -41.24 -26.20 -4.68
C THR A 13 -41.55 -25.03 -5.59
N ILE A 14 -41.18 -25.13 -6.87
CA ILE A 14 -41.49 -24.12 -7.88
C ILE A 14 -42.76 -24.57 -8.61
N GLU A 15 -43.82 -23.78 -8.50
CA GLU A 15 -45.06 -24.03 -9.23
C GLU A 15 -45.03 -23.43 -10.63
N ARG A 16 -45.71 -24.08 -11.58
CA ARG A 16 -45.81 -23.62 -12.96
C ARG A 16 -46.68 -22.36 -13.03
N GLY A 17 -46.10 -21.24 -13.47
CA GLY A 17 -46.73 -19.92 -13.43
C GLY A 17 -46.47 -19.13 -12.14
N GLY A 18 -45.61 -19.67 -11.26
CA GLY A 18 -45.11 -18.98 -10.08
C GLY A 18 -44.12 -17.84 -10.39
N PRO A 19 -43.61 -17.17 -9.35
CA PRO A 19 -42.71 -16.04 -9.50
C PRO A 19 -41.41 -16.43 -10.21
N GLU A 20 -40.87 -15.51 -11.02
CA GLU A 20 -39.60 -15.68 -11.75
C GLU A 20 -38.40 -15.80 -10.81
N ARG A 21 -38.52 -15.26 -9.59
CA ARG A 21 -37.51 -15.33 -8.53
C ARG A 21 -38.09 -15.97 -7.28
N VAL A 22 -37.37 -16.97 -6.76
CA VAL A 22 -37.66 -17.62 -5.48
C VAL A 22 -36.44 -17.46 -4.59
N ASP A 23 -36.57 -16.69 -3.50
CA ASP A 23 -35.50 -16.53 -2.51
C ASP A 23 -35.56 -17.71 -1.52
N LEU A 24 -34.43 -18.41 -1.36
CA LEU A 24 -34.25 -19.49 -0.39
C LEU A 24 -33.40 -18.95 0.77
N ILE A 25 -33.96 -18.96 1.98
CA ILE A 25 -33.24 -18.60 3.20
C ILE A 25 -32.66 -19.88 3.82
N LEU A 26 -31.36 -19.89 4.08
CA LEU A 26 -30.66 -20.98 4.73
C LEU A 26 -30.52 -20.64 6.23
N ASP A 27 -31.38 -21.22 7.06
CA ASP A 27 -31.52 -20.87 8.49
C ASP A 27 -30.27 -21.10 9.36
N SER A 28 -29.27 -21.84 8.87
CA SER A 28 -28.04 -22.16 9.61
C SER A 28 -26.74 -21.87 8.87
N ALA A 29 -26.74 -20.97 7.89
CA ALA A 29 -25.48 -20.39 7.44
C ALA A 29 -24.90 -19.59 8.61
N GLU A 30 -23.87 -20.13 9.27
CA GLU A 30 -23.11 -19.45 10.32
C GLU A 30 -22.79 -18.04 9.82
N ALA A 31 -23.18 -17.01 10.59
CA ALA A 31 -23.03 -15.62 10.16
C ALA A 31 -21.57 -15.41 9.71
N PRO A 32 -21.33 -14.76 8.56
CA PRO A 32 -19.98 -14.56 8.06
C PRO A 32 -19.10 -14.00 9.17
N VAL A 33 -18.04 -14.72 9.55
CA VAL A 33 -17.11 -14.28 10.60
C VAL A 33 -16.57 -12.92 10.16
N ALA A 34 -16.91 -11.88 10.93
CA ALA A 34 -16.44 -10.53 10.66
C ALA A 34 -14.92 -10.53 10.62
N LEU A 35 -14.35 -10.08 9.50
CA LEU A 35 -12.91 -9.98 9.31
C LEU A 35 -12.33 -9.05 10.38
N LYS A 36 -11.32 -9.50 11.13
CA LYS A 36 -10.58 -8.66 12.07
C LYS A 36 -9.41 -8.02 11.36
N LEU A 37 -9.27 -6.71 11.48
CA LEU A 37 -8.23 -5.91 10.86
C LEU A 37 -7.48 -5.13 11.94
N ASP A 38 -6.16 -5.26 11.95
CA ASP A 38 -5.28 -4.36 12.70
C ASP A 38 -4.58 -3.46 11.68
N LEU A 39 -4.85 -2.16 11.76
CA LEU A 39 -4.28 -1.15 10.88
C LEU A 39 -3.34 -0.27 11.69
N LEU A 40 -2.04 -0.40 11.46
CA LEU A 40 -1.03 0.46 12.06
C LEU A 40 -0.65 1.57 11.09
N PHE A 41 -0.85 2.82 11.49
CA PHE A 41 -0.39 3.98 10.73
C PHE A 41 0.99 4.36 11.23
N MET A 42 1.99 4.30 10.36
CA MET A 42 3.36 4.67 10.64
C MET A 42 3.67 5.93 9.87
N LEU A 43 3.78 7.06 10.56
CA LEU A 43 3.73 8.39 9.96
C LEU A 43 5.02 9.14 10.22
N ASP A 44 5.65 9.54 9.13
CA ASP A 44 6.66 10.56 9.14
C ASP A 44 6.02 11.90 9.55
N THR A 45 6.58 12.52 10.58
CA THR A 45 6.12 13.78 11.18
C THR A 45 7.22 14.84 11.17
N THR A 46 8.14 14.73 10.23
CA THR A 46 9.21 15.70 9.96
C THR A 46 8.65 16.94 9.26
N GLY A 47 9.46 18.00 9.19
CA GLY A 47 9.02 19.28 8.62
C GLY A 47 8.52 19.20 7.17
N SER A 48 9.08 18.32 6.34
CA SER A 48 8.68 18.18 4.92
C SER A 48 7.28 17.57 4.76
N MET A 49 6.84 16.78 5.74
CA MET A 49 5.58 16.02 5.71
C MET A 49 4.34 16.80 6.17
N GLY A 50 4.45 18.12 6.36
CA GLY A 50 3.37 18.94 6.89
C GLY A 50 2.06 18.90 6.09
N ASP A 51 2.13 18.98 4.77
CA ASP A 51 0.94 18.96 3.92
C ASP A 51 0.29 17.56 3.90
N GLU A 52 1.09 16.52 3.82
CA GLU A 52 0.68 15.12 3.84
C GLU A 52 0.02 14.74 5.18
N LEU A 53 0.61 15.13 6.32
CA LEU A 53 0.04 14.90 7.65
C LEU A 53 -1.32 15.60 7.80
N ASN A 54 -1.42 16.87 7.39
CA ASN A 54 -2.67 17.63 7.41
C ASN A 54 -3.76 16.96 6.56
N ARG A 55 -3.39 16.44 5.38
CA ARG A 55 -4.34 15.70 4.51
C ARG A 55 -4.78 14.38 5.15
N MET A 56 -3.89 13.67 5.83
CA MET A 56 -4.27 12.44 6.52
C MET A 56 -5.27 12.71 7.65
N GLN A 57 -5.02 13.74 8.46
CA GLN A 57 -5.93 14.19 9.51
C GLN A 57 -7.33 14.52 8.97
N GLN A 58 -7.43 15.06 7.75
CA GLN A 58 -8.71 15.39 7.11
C GLN A 58 -9.42 14.19 6.47
N THR A 59 -8.68 13.15 6.06
CA THR A 59 -9.21 12.06 5.24
C THR A 59 -9.49 10.78 6.01
N ILE A 60 -8.95 10.63 7.24
CA ILE A 60 -9.10 9.40 8.03
C ILE A 60 -10.56 8.99 8.25
N ASP A 61 -11.46 9.94 8.49
CA ASP A 61 -12.89 9.68 8.68
C ASP A 61 -13.52 9.07 7.41
N SER A 62 -13.09 9.52 6.23
CA SER A 62 -13.56 8.96 4.95
C SER A 62 -13.03 7.55 4.69
N ILE A 63 -11.81 7.24 5.13
CA ILE A 63 -11.22 5.90 5.02
C ILE A 63 -12.00 4.94 5.93
N ALA A 64 -12.21 5.32 7.19
CA ALA A 64 -12.96 4.49 8.13
C ALA A 64 -14.39 4.21 7.65
N GLN A 65 -15.10 5.22 7.11
CA GLN A 65 -16.44 5.05 6.54
C GLN A 65 -16.47 4.07 5.36
N ARG A 66 -15.45 4.07 4.50
CA ARG A 66 -15.36 3.12 3.37
C ARG A 66 -15.14 1.69 3.85
N ILE A 67 -14.34 1.50 4.90
CA ILE A 67 -14.10 0.18 5.47
C ILE A 67 -15.36 -0.34 6.18
N ASP A 68 -16.08 0.55 6.89
CA ASP A 68 -17.34 0.22 7.55
C ASP A 68 -18.46 -0.17 6.58
N ALA A 69 -18.36 0.22 5.31
CA ALA A 69 -19.33 -0.11 4.27
C ALA A 69 -19.18 -1.55 3.72
N PHE A 70 -18.09 -2.26 4.04
CA PHE A 70 -17.95 -3.67 3.65
C PHE A 70 -19.00 -4.56 4.34
N THR A 71 -19.42 -5.63 3.64
CA THR A 71 -20.36 -6.62 4.17
C THR A 71 -19.75 -8.03 4.05
N PRO A 72 -19.54 -8.77 5.15
CA PRO A 72 -19.76 -8.36 6.55
C PRO A 72 -18.84 -7.21 6.98
N ARG A 73 -19.32 -6.36 7.91
CA ARG A 73 -18.53 -5.25 8.45
C ARG A 73 -17.30 -5.79 9.19
N PRO A 74 -16.08 -5.39 8.83
CA PRO A 74 -14.88 -5.81 9.55
C PRO A 74 -14.80 -5.16 10.94
N GLN A 75 -14.13 -5.84 11.87
CA GLN A 75 -13.76 -5.30 13.17
C GLN A 75 -12.35 -4.71 13.06
N ILE A 76 -12.23 -3.39 13.24
CA ILE A 76 -10.98 -2.68 13.01
C ILE A 76 -10.38 -2.25 14.35
N ARG A 77 -9.06 -2.40 14.48
CA ARG A 77 -8.26 -1.72 15.49
C ARG A 77 -7.23 -0.85 14.80
N TYR A 78 -7.03 0.36 15.33
CA TYR A 78 -6.14 1.37 14.79
C TYR A 78 -4.96 1.55 15.75
N GLY A 79 -3.74 1.43 15.25
CA GLY A 79 -2.52 1.79 15.97
C GLY A 79 -1.82 2.95 15.27
N LEU A 80 -0.95 3.65 16.00
CA LEU A 80 -0.18 4.79 15.48
C LEU A 80 1.27 4.69 15.91
N VAL A 81 2.19 4.87 14.97
CA VAL A 81 3.61 5.15 15.22
C VAL A 81 3.94 6.42 14.48
N ALA A 82 4.19 7.52 15.18
CA ALA A 82 4.75 8.71 14.57
C ALA A 82 6.26 8.67 14.72
N PHE A 83 7.02 9.11 13.71
CA PHE A 83 8.46 9.21 13.79
C PHE A 83 8.97 10.52 13.19
N ARG A 84 10.15 10.94 13.65
CA ARG A 84 10.94 12.05 13.11
C ARG A 84 12.39 11.58 12.96
N ASP A 85 13.35 12.40 13.40
CA ASP A 85 14.75 12.06 13.37
C ASP A 85 15.42 12.02 14.75
N HIS A 86 16.65 11.54 14.76
CA HIS A 86 17.55 11.60 15.89
C HIS A 86 17.92 13.05 16.24
N GLY A 87 17.60 13.46 17.46
CA GLY A 87 17.92 14.80 17.97
C GLY A 87 16.71 15.74 17.98
N ASP A 88 15.58 15.32 17.42
CA ASP A 88 14.30 16.01 17.55
C ASP A 88 13.65 15.79 18.93
N ASP A 89 12.51 16.45 19.15
CA ASP A 89 11.67 16.30 20.35
C ASP A 89 11.35 14.83 20.69
N TYR A 90 11.24 13.99 19.66
CA TYR A 90 11.11 12.55 19.77
C TYR A 90 11.64 11.88 18.49
N VAL A 91 12.15 10.66 18.65
CA VAL A 91 12.46 9.78 17.52
C VAL A 91 11.19 9.03 17.10
N THR A 92 10.48 8.44 18.06
CA THR A 92 9.20 7.77 17.85
C THR A 92 8.19 8.09 18.96
N ILE A 93 6.91 8.14 18.58
CA ILE A 93 5.76 8.10 19.50
C ILE A 93 4.89 6.91 19.08
N THR A 94 4.62 6.00 20.01
CA THR A 94 3.79 4.81 19.76
C THR A 94 2.49 4.86 20.55
N SER A 95 1.35 4.87 19.86
CA SER A 95 0.04 4.55 20.42
C SER A 95 -0.36 3.14 20.00
N ASP A 96 -0.72 2.33 20.99
CA ASP A 96 -1.15 0.96 20.77
C ASP A 96 -2.55 0.87 20.15
N PHE A 97 -2.94 -0.32 19.73
CA PHE A 97 -4.22 -0.57 19.04
C PHE A 97 -5.44 -0.22 19.89
N VAL A 98 -6.32 0.61 19.31
CA VAL A 98 -7.64 0.95 19.84
C VAL A 98 -8.74 0.57 18.85
N ASP A 99 -9.89 0.13 19.33
CA ASP A 99 -11.08 -0.19 18.51
C ASP A 99 -12.03 1.00 18.32
N ASP A 100 -11.69 2.15 18.90
CA ASP A 100 -12.43 3.41 18.79
C ASP A 100 -11.71 4.40 17.86
N LEU A 101 -12.35 4.70 16.72
CA LEU A 101 -11.85 5.69 15.76
C LEU A 101 -11.70 7.08 16.40
N SER A 102 -12.53 7.44 17.38
CA SER A 102 -12.47 8.77 17.98
C SER A 102 -11.19 8.99 18.79
N THR A 103 -10.74 7.94 19.50
CA THR A 103 -9.47 7.90 20.23
C THR A 103 -8.30 7.95 19.28
N PHE A 104 -8.30 7.13 18.22
CA PHE A 104 -7.26 7.17 17.20
C PHE A 104 -7.14 8.57 16.54
N ARG A 105 -8.27 9.17 16.17
CA ARG A 105 -8.32 10.51 15.55
C ARG A 105 -7.76 11.58 16.47
N ARG A 106 -8.05 11.50 17.77
CA ARG A 106 -7.50 12.44 18.75
C ARG A 106 -5.97 12.36 18.79
N ASP A 107 -5.43 11.15 18.81
CA ASP A 107 -3.98 10.94 18.85
C ASP A 107 -3.33 11.41 17.53
N LEU A 108 -3.93 11.09 16.38
CA LEU A 108 -3.50 11.58 15.06
C LEU A 108 -3.50 13.11 14.95
N ASN A 109 -4.55 13.76 15.47
CA ASN A 109 -4.69 15.22 15.45
C ASN A 109 -3.80 15.95 16.46
N ALA A 110 -3.15 15.23 17.37
CA ALA A 110 -2.16 15.79 18.27
C ALA A 110 -0.77 15.90 17.62
N LEU A 111 -0.55 15.23 16.48
CA LEU A 111 0.69 15.28 15.74
C LEU A 111 0.81 16.58 14.94
N TYR A 112 2.03 17.07 14.82
CA TYR A 112 2.41 18.18 13.95
C TYR A 112 3.77 17.88 13.30
N ALA A 113 3.93 18.34 12.06
CA ALA A 113 5.17 18.25 11.32
C ALA A 113 6.20 19.24 11.88
N ASP A 114 7.36 18.75 12.29
CA ASP A 114 8.49 19.56 12.77
C ASP A 114 9.76 18.70 12.83
N GLY A 115 10.90 19.34 13.07
CA GLY A 115 12.17 18.64 13.18
C GLY A 115 12.70 18.18 11.82
N GLY A 116 13.48 17.10 11.86
CA GLY A 116 14.35 16.64 10.78
C GLY A 116 15.70 17.36 10.81
N GLY A 117 16.49 17.16 9.75
CA GLY A 117 17.76 17.85 9.60
C GLY A 117 18.48 17.44 8.34
N ASP A 118 19.07 16.24 8.37
CA ASP A 118 19.47 15.56 7.14
C ASP A 118 18.28 14.87 6.46
N ILE A 119 18.54 14.29 5.30
CA ILE A 119 17.48 13.70 4.46
C ILE A 119 16.99 12.35 5.00
N PRO A 120 17.84 11.43 5.49
CA PRO A 120 17.36 10.21 6.11
C PRO A 120 16.63 10.48 7.43
N GLU A 121 15.70 9.61 7.77
CA GLU A 121 14.82 9.74 8.95
C GLU A 121 14.79 8.43 9.74
N ALA A 122 14.18 8.43 10.95
CA ALA A 122 14.16 7.29 11.86
C ALA A 122 13.14 6.18 11.49
N VAL A 123 13.15 5.76 10.22
CA VAL A 123 12.25 4.72 9.69
C VAL A 123 12.53 3.36 10.32
N GLU A 124 13.79 3.01 10.63
CA GLU A 124 14.12 1.70 11.22
C GLU A 124 13.57 1.58 12.65
N GLU A 125 13.63 2.65 13.44
CA GLU A 125 13.08 2.76 14.78
C GLU A 125 11.55 2.66 14.74
N ALA A 126 10.91 3.36 13.79
CA ALA A 126 9.48 3.28 13.59
C ALA A 126 9.05 1.84 13.26
N LEU A 127 9.79 1.17 12.36
CA LEU A 127 9.58 -0.23 12.00
C LEU A 127 9.75 -1.16 13.19
N TYR A 128 10.81 -0.98 13.99
CA TYR A 128 11.03 -1.75 15.21
C TYR A 128 9.85 -1.60 16.17
N ASP A 129 9.44 -0.37 16.48
CA ASP A 129 8.37 -0.09 17.42
C ASP A 129 7.03 -0.64 16.91
N GLY A 130 6.72 -0.42 15.63
CA GLY A 130 5.48 -0.86 14.99
C GLY A 130 5.35 -2.37 14.80
N ILE A 131 6.47 -3.11 14.73
CA ILE A 131 6.44 -4.56 14.58
C ILE A 131 6.52 -5.27 15.93
N THR A 132 7.29 -4.72 16.88
CA THR A 132 7.66 -5.42 18.10
C THR A 132 6.97 -4.92 19.37
N ARG A 133 6.58 -3.64 19.45
CA ARG A 133 6.08 -3.03 20.71
C ARG A 133 4.57 -2.90 20.80
N VAL A 134 3.87 -2.83 19.68
CA VAL A 134 2.40 -2.79 19.64
C VAL A 134 1.77 -4.17 19.80
N ARG A 135 0.53 -4.24 20.29
CA ARG A 135 -0.17 -5.50 20.59
C ARG A 135 -1.02 -5.99 19.41
N TRP A 136 -0.36 -6.53 18.40
CA TRP A 136 -1.00 -7.24 17.28
C TRP A 136 -1.90 -8.39 17.75
N SER A 137 -3.06 -8.55 17.10
CA SER A 137 -4.01 -9.64 17.36
C SER A 137 -3.62 -10.87 16.56
N ASP A 138 -3.67 -12.05 17.18
CA ASP A 138 -3.41 -13.36 16.54
C ASP A 138 -4.45 -13.80 15.52
N ALA A 139 -5.63 -13.19 15.56
CA ALA A 139 -6.73 -13.53 14.66
C ALA A 139 -7.06 -12.45 13.64
N ALA A 140 -6.21 -11.41 13.51
CA ALA A 140 -6.44 -10.29 12.60
C ALA A 140 -5.53 -10.36 11.37
N VAL A 141 -5.99 -9.77 10.26
CA VAL A 141 -5.10 -9.34 9.18
C VAL A 141 -4.34 -8.11 9.68
N ARG A 142 -3.02 -8.15 9.56
CA ARG A 142 -2.10 -7.17 10.15
C ARG A 142 -1.48 -6.31 9.06
N LEU A 143 -1.83 -5.03 9.02
CA LEU A 143 -1.40 -4.10 7.98
C LEU A 143 -0.68 -2.90 8.60
N ILE A 144 0.48 -2.55 8.07
CA ILE A 144 1.17 -1.29 8.34
C ILE A 144 1.02 -0.39 7.12
N PHE A 145 0.58 0.84 7.31
CA PHE A 145 0.66 1.90 6.31
C PHE A 145 1.79 2.85 6.71
N LEU A 146 2.93 2.72 6.06
CA LEU A 146 4.10 3.58 6.27
C LEU A 146 3.98 4.78 5.33
N VAL A 147 3.94 5.99 5.86
CA VAL A 147 3.81 7.22 5.07
C VAL A 147 5.00 8.12 5.37
N GLY A 148 5.79 8.45 4.35
CA GLY A 148 7.00 9.27 4.48
C GLY A 148 7.59 9.63 3.12
N ASP A 149 8.59 10.51 3.13
CA ASP A 149 9.35 10.98 1.95
C ASP A 149 10.85 10.66 2.05
N ALA A 150 11.33 10.17 3.19
CA ALA A 150 12.75 9.92 3.45
C ALA A 150 13.12 8.44 3.62
N ALA A 151 14.39 8.13 3.34
CA ALA A 151 14.97 6.82 3.55
C ALA A 151 15.31 6.61 5.04
N PRO A 152 15.43 5.36 5.53
CA PRO A 152 16.05 5.13 6.84
C PRO A 152 17.50 5.61 6.88
N HIS A 153 17.94 6.00 8.06
CA HIS A 153 19.38 5.99 8.39
C HIS A 153 19.95 4.59 8.20
N ILE A 154 20.91 4.41 7.29
CA ILE A 154 21.62 3.14 7.09
C ILE A 154 22.96 3.20 7.83
N ASP A 155 22.95 2.88 9.13
CA ASP A 155 24.16 2.79 9.94
C ASP A 155 24.71 1.35 9.92
N PRO A 156 25.98 1.11 9.52
CA PRO A 156 26.64 -0.18 9.65
C PRO A 156 26.70 -0.75 11.08
N GLN A 157 26.47 0.05 12.11
CA GLN A 157 26.39 -0.36 13.51
C GLN A 157 24.95 -0.57 14.00
N SER A 158 23.94 -0.31 13.17
CA SER A 158 22.54 -0.55 13.51
C SER A 158 22.33 -2.02 13.90
N GLN A 159 21.68 -2.23 15.03
CA GLN A 159 21.36 -3.57 15.53
C GLN A 159 20.05 -4.11 14.96
N TYR A 160 19.25 -3.24 14.34
CA TYR A 160 17.96 -3.58 13.77
C TYR A 160 17.71 -2.73 12.53
N THR A 161 17.80 -3.37 11.38
CA THR A 161 17.66 -2.71 10.09
C THR A 161 16.25 -2.84 9.54
N TYR A 162 15.92 -2.07 8.49
CA TYR A 162 14.67 -2.28 7.77
C TYR A 162 14.53 -3.70 7.17
N LEU A 163 15.65 -4.41 6.92
CA LEU A 163 15.64 -5.81 6.46
C LEU A 163 15.32 -6.80 7.59
N ASP A 164 15.78 -6.52 8.82
CA ASP A 164 15.37 -7.27 10.00
C ASP A 164 13.87 -7.06 10.24
N ALA A 165 13.41 -5.81 10.08
CA ALA A 165 11.99 -5.48 10.14
C ALA A 165 11.14 -6.24 9.14
N THR A 166 11.53 -6.36 7.86
CA THR A 166 10.74 -7.14 6.90
C THR A 166 10.71 -8.62 7.24
N THR A 167 11.81 -9.17 7.76
CA THR A 167 11.89 -10.56 8.20
C THR A 167 10.93 -10.82 9.37
N ASP A 168 10.93 -9.93 10.36
CA ASP A 168 10.02 -10.02 11.51
C ASP A 168 8.56 -9.79 11.12
N ALA A 169 8.29 -8.83 10.24
CA ALA A 169 6.97 -8.57 9.70
C ALA A 169 6.43 -9.81 8.97
N LEU A 170 7.23 -10.41 8.08
CA LEU A 170 6.89 -11.67 7.40
C LEU A 170 6.60 -12.81 8.38
N GLY A 171 7.45 -13.00 9.38
CA GLY A 171 7.26 -14.04 10.41
C GLY A 171 5.97 -13.85 11.21
N ARG A 172 5.49 -12.60 11.34
CA ARG A 172 4.24 -12.24 11.99
C ARG A 172 3.06 -12.12 11.02
N GLY A 173 3.23 -12.33 9.72
CA GLY A 173 2.18 -12.11 8.73
C GLY A 173 1.71 -10.66 8.63
N VAL A 174 2.58 -9.71 8.98
CA VAL A 174 2.36 -8.28 8.86
C VAL A 174 2.75 -7.82 7.46
N LYS A 175 1.85 -7.13 6.79
CA LYS A 175 2.09 -6.53 5.48
C LYS A 175 2.40 -5.05 5.61
N ILE A 176 3.48 -4.57 5.01
CA ILE A 176 3.86 -3.17 5.04
C ILE A 176 3.51 -2.56 3.69
N TYR A 177 2.62 -1.58 3.69
CA TYR A 177 2.21 -0.78 2.54
C TYR A 177 2.84 0.60 2.65
N PRO A 178 4.01 0.84 2.03
CA PRO A 178 4.61 2.15 1.99
C PRO A 178 3.85 3.05 1.03
N ILE A 179 3.65 4.29 1.46
CA ILE A 179 2.96 5.37 0.79
C ILE A 179 3.96 6.51 0.73
N ALA A 180 4.66 6.60 -0.40
CA ALA A 180 5.63 7.67 -0.66
C ALA A 180 4.91 9.00 -0.86
N ALA A 181 5.36 10.02 -0.14
CA ALA A 181 4.84 11.39 -0.23
C ALA A 181 5.42 12.17 -1.42
N SER A 182 4.94 13.40 -1.61
CA SER A 182 5.49 14.25 -2.65
C SER A 182 6.97 14.57 -2.35
N ASN A 183 7.82 14.61 -3.38
CA ASN A 183 9.27 14.82 -3.25
C ASN A 183 10.04 13.72 -2.50
N THR A 184 9.50 12.50 -2.42
CA THR A 184 10.20 11.34 -1.86
C THR A 184 11.60 11.18 -2.45
N ASP A 185 12.60 11.02 -1.58
CA ASP A 185 13.99 10.80 -1.96
C ASP A 185 14.15 9.48 -2.77
N PRO A 186 15.01 9.44 -3.81
CA PRO A 186 15.18 8.23 -4.62
C PRO A 186 15.63 6.97 -3.84
N GLN A 187 16.42 7.13 -2.78
CA GLN A 187 16.81 6.01 -1.91
C GLN A 187 15.62 5.55 -1.06
N ALA A 188 14.78 6.48 -0.61
CA ALA A 188 13.53 6.16 0.10
C ALA A 188 12.61 5.30 -0.77
N GLU A 189 12.43 5.66 -2.05
CA GLU A 189 11.63 4.88 -2.99
C GLU A 189 12.16 3.44 -3.13
N TYR A 190 13.48 3.27 -3.24
CA TYR A 190 14.10 1.95 -3.34
C TYR A 190 13.80 1.10 -2.10
N VAL A 191 14.04 1.65 -0.90
CA VAL A 191 13.79 0.96 0.37
C VAL A 191 12.30 0.63 0.52
N PHE A 192 11.42 1.58 0.23
CA PHE A 192 9.97 1.38 0.35
C PHE A 192 9.48 0.29 -0.62
N ARG A 193 10.00 0.23 -1.84
CA ARG A 193 9.67 -0.88 -2.75
C ARG A 193 10.15 -2.22 -2.21
N GLN A 194 11.30 -2.27 -1.57
CA GLN A 194 11.79 -3.50 -0.92
C GLN A 194 10.90 -3.91 0.26
N LEU A 195 10.49 -2.98 1.12
CA LEU A 195 9.54 -3.24 2.22
C LEU A 195 8.26 -3.87 1.69
N ALA A 196 7.67 -3.27 0.65
CA ALA A 196 6.45 -3.77 0.03
C ALA A 196 6.65 -5.17 -0.58
N GLN A 197 7.71 -5.35 -1.38
CA GLN A 197 7.99 -6.61 -2.06
C GLN A 197 8.25 -7.75 -1.06
N GLN A 198 9.06 -7.48 -0.03
CA GLN A 198 9.42 -8.48 0.97
C GLN A 198 8.21 -8.87 1.80
N THR A 199 7.30 -7.94 2.12
CA THR A 199 6.09 -8.23 2.93
C THR A 199 4.85 -8.60 2.11
N LEU A 200 5.01 -8.86 0.81
CA LEU A 200 3.92 -9.24 -0.12
C LEU A 200 2.77 -8.22 -0.15
N ALA A 201 3.15 -6.95 -0.16
CA ALA A 201 2.29 -5.79 -0.18
C ALA A 201 2.58 -4.94 -1.44
N SER A 202 1.92 -3.78 -1.52
CA SER A 202 2.07 -2.85 -2.64
C SER A 202 2.69 -1.53 -2.16
N PHE A 203 3.58 -0.99 -2.98
CA PHE A 203 4.06 0.38 -2.86
C PHE A 203 3.05 1.32 -3.51
N VAL A 204 2.73 2.42 -2.85
CA VAL A 204 1.83 3.47 -3.34
C VAL A 204 2.58 4.79 -3.35
N PHE A 205 2.34 5.61 -4.36
CA PHE A 205 2.88 6.97 -4.45
C PHE A 205 1.73 7.97 -4.39
N LEU A 206 1.85 8.99 -3.55
CA LEU A 206 0.88 10.09 -3.46
C LEU A 206 1.15 11.09 -4.58
N THR A 207 0.35 11.02 -5.65
CA THR A 207 0.30 12.09 -6.66
C THR A 207 -0.79 13.08 -6.29
N TYR A 208 -0.39 14.25 -5.77
CA TYR A 208 -1.32 15.38 -5.62
C TYR A 208 -1.23 16.24 -6.88
N GLN A 209 -2.24 16.18 -7.74
CA GLN A 209 -2.53 17.30 -8.64
C GLN A 209 -3.48 18.25 -7.91
N GLU A 210 -3.10 19.51 -7.75
CA GLU A 210 -4.00 20.54 -7.25
C GLU A 210 -5.30 20.54 -8.08
N GLY A 211 -6.43 20.28 -7.42
CA GLY A 211 -7.77 20.40 -8.01
C GLY A 211 -8.47 19.11 -8.44
N ALA A 212 -7.92 17.91 -8.21
CA ALA A 212 -8.60 16.66 -8.53
C ALA A 212 -8.75 15.74 -7.30
N ASN A 213 -9.95 15.74 -6.69
CA ASN A 213 -10.37 14.66 -5.81
C ASN A 213 -10.52 13.37 -6.64
N GLY A 214 -9.54 12.47 -6.56
CA GLY A 214 -9.64 11.11 -7.09
C GLY A 214 -8.49 10.71 -8.00
N GLY A 215 -7.33 10.43 -7.42
CA GLY A 215 -6.33 9.59 -8.08
C GLY A 215 -6.76 8.12 -7.97
N VAL A 216 -7.03 7.48 -9.10
CA VAL A 216 -7.07 6.01 -9.19
C VAL A 216 -5.66 5.50 -8.85
N PRO A 217 -5.48 4.43 -8.05
CA PRO A 217 -4.16 3.82 -7.87
C PRO A 217 -3.52 3.56 -9.24
N GLY A 218 -2.43 4.26 -9.53
CA GLY A 218 -1.73 4.12 -10.81
C GLY A 218 -1.03 2.77 -10.86
N GLU A 219 -1.28 1.98 -11.90
CA GLU A 219 -0.56 0.73 -12.18
C GLU A 219 0.86 0.96 -12.73
N SER A 220 1.32 2.22 -12.79
CA SER A 220 2.57 2.61 -13.42
C SER A 220 3.38 3.53 -12.53
N THR A 221 4.67 3.21 -12.35
CA THR A 221 5.65 4.13 -11.76
C THR A 221 6.43 4.79 -12.90
N VAL A 222 6.55 6.12 -12.87
CA VAL A 222 7.49 6.85 -13.72
C VAL A 222 8.81 6.98 -12.97
N LEU A 223 9.85 6.32 -13.47
CA LEU A 223 11.24 6.47 -13.03
C LEU A 223 11.89 7.56 -13.89
N GLU A 224 12.36 8.65 -13.27
CA GLU A 224 13.27 9.59 -13.93
C GLU A 224 14.70 9.06 -13.81
N ALA A 225 15.28 8.68 -14.96
CA ALA A 225 16.69 8.32 -15.05
C ALA A 225 17.36 9.25 -16.06
N GLY A 226 17.80 10.43 -15.58
CA GLY A 226 18.38 11.47 -16.42
C GLY A 226 17.35 12.24 -17.25
N GLU A 227 17.72 12.76 -18.43
CA GLU A 227 16.82 13.53 -19.33
C GLU A 227 15.67 12.69 -19.93
N GLN A 228 15.47 11.45 -19.50
CA GLN A 228 14.43 10.55 -20.01
C GLN A 228 13.61 9.93 -18.88
N SER A 229 12.30 9.92 -19.08
CA SER A 229 11.31 9.31 -18.19
C SER A 229 10.93 7.91 -18.69
N TYR A 230 10.93 6.96 -17.77
CA TYR A 230 10.60 5.56 -18.02
C TYR A 230 9.36 5.18 -17.21
N SER A 231 8.35 4.60 -17.84
CA SER A 231 7.17 4.08 -17.13
C SER A 231 7.21 2.56 -17.09
N VAL A 232 6.91 1.97 -15.91
CA VAL A 232 6.80 0.52 -15.74
C VAL A 232 5.37 0.17 -15.34
N ASP A 233 4.65 -0.51 -16.23
CA ASP A 233 3.29 -0.98 -15.98
C ASP A 233 3.31 -2.33 -15.24
N ALA A 234 2.64 -2.40 -14.09
CA ALA A 234 2.55 -3.60 -13.26
C ALA A 234 1.38 -4.53 -13.66
N SER A 235 0.56 -4.17 -14.65
CA SER A 235 -0.62 -4.94 -15.02
C SER A 235 -0.35 -6.06 -16.00
N THR A 236 0.45 -7.05 -15.60
CA THR A 236 0.15 -8.46 -15.95
C THR A 236 0.85 -9.42 -14.99
N ILE A 237 0.11 -10.00 -14.04
CA ILE A 237 0.53 -11.24 -13.40
C ILE A 237 0.47 -12.34 -14.49
N GLY A 238 1.59 -12.58 -15.20
CA GLY A 238 1.72 -13.71 -16.13
C GLY A 238 2.45 -13.47 -17.46
N SER A 239 2.86 -12.26 -17.82
CA SER A 239 3.70 -12.03 -19.01
C SER A 239 4.85 -11.06 -18.72
N SER A 240 5.98 -11.28 -19.38
CA SER A 240 7.24 -10.55 -19.16
C SER A 240 7.04 -9.03 -19.05
N PRO A 241 7.69 -8.35 -18.09
CA PRO A 241 7.57 -6.90 -17.95
C PRO A 241 8.03 -6.19 -19.22
N SER A 242 7.23 -5.24 -19.70
CA SER A 242 7.57 -4.39 -20.85
C SER A 242 8.06 -3.02 -20.38
N LEU A 243 9.25 -2.63 -20.84
CA LEU A 243 9.82 -1.29 -20.65
C LEU A 243 9.40 -0.39 -21.81
N SER A 244 8.79 0.77 -21.52
CA SER A 244 8.52 1.82 -22.50
C SER A 244 9.33 3.08 -22.18
N VAL A 245 9.98 3.65 -23.21
CA VAL A 245 10.77 4.89 -23.12
C VAL A 245 9.98 6.03 -23.73
N ASN A 246 9.75 7.11 -22.97
CA ASN A 246 9.16 8.34 -23.50
C ASN A 246 10.26 9.37 -23.76
N SER A 247 10.56 9.65 -25.04
CA SER A 247 11.46 10.73 -25.43
C SER A 247 10.67 12.02 -25.67
N PRO A 248 10.89 13.11 -24.91
CA PRO A 248 10.27 14.40 -25.19
C PRO A 248 11.23 15.20 -26.06
N LEU A 249 11.12 15.10 -27.39
CA LEU A 249 11.56 16.14 -28.35
C LEU A 249 11.32 15.60 -29.77
N LEU A 250 10.24 16.08 -30.43
CA LEU A 250 10.14 16.30 -31.88
C LEU A 250 8.78 16.94 -32.19
N SER A 251 8.67 18.24 -31.98
CA SER A 251 7.69 19.07 -32.68
C SER A 251 8.33 19.63 -33.94
N ALA A 252 7.95 19.14 -35.13
CA ALA A 252 7.82 19.96 -36.35
C ALA A 252 7.52 19.13 -37.61
N HIS A 253 6.41 19.51 -38.24
CA HIS A 253 6.22 19.67 -39.68
C HIS A 253 6.03 18.45 -40.61
N SER A 254 5.05 18.67 -41.48
CA SER A 254 4.50 17.80 -42.51
C SER A 254 5.49 17.50 -43.65
N ARG A 255 5.45 16.25 -44.14
CA ARG A 255 5.32 15.85 -45.57
C ARG A 255 5.48 14.33 -45.69
N SER A 256 4.52 13.69 -46.36
CA SER A 256 4.60 12.34 -46.94
C SER A 256 5.25 12.39 -48.33
N PRO A 257 5.45 11.26 -49.04
CA PRO A 257 5.98 9.95 -48.66
C PRO A 257 7.22 9.58 -49.51
N LEU A 258 8.06 8.60 -49.10
CA LEU A 258 8.78 7.66 -49.99
C LEU A 258 9.74 6.74 -49.21
N ASP A 259 9.51 5.45 -49.42
CA ASP A 259 10.47 4.38 -49.72
C ASP A 259 11.40 3.74 -48.66
N SER A 260 11.26 2.41 -48.66
CA SER A 260 12.17 1.29 -48.41
C SER A 260 13.13 1.21 -47.21
N SER A 261 12.88 0.16 -46.43
CA SER A 261 13.83 -0.87 -46.01
C SER A 261 14.87 -0.54 -44.93
N ARG A 262 14.67 -1.15 -43.75
CA ARG A 262 15.65 -2.03 -43.06
C ARG A 262 15.04 -2.54 -41.75
N SER A 263 14.43 -3.72 -41.81
CA SER A 263 14.13 -4.52 -40.62
C SER A 263 15.41 -5.25 -40.19
N PHE A 264 15.90 -5.00 -38.98
CA PHE A 264 16.81 -5.92 -38.30
C PHE A 264 16.01 -6.63 -37.20
N TYR A 265 15.61 -7.88 -37.49
CA TYR A 265 15.14 -8.84 -36.51
C TYR A 265 16.35 -9.47 -35.82
N ALA A 266 16.44 -9.38 -34.49
CA ALA A 266 17.32 -10.25 -33.70
C ALA A 266 16.43 -11.22 -32.90
N GLN A 267 16.37 -12.46 -33.36
CA GLN A 267 15.61 -13.56 -32.78
C GLN A 267 16.57 -14.38 -31.90
N TRP A 268 16.35 -14.42 -30.58
CA TRP A 268 17.07 -15.33 -29.68
C TRP A 268 16.26 -16.61 -29.47
N GLN A 269 16.76 -17.74 -30.00
CA GLN A 269 16.22 -19.08 -29.76
C GLN A 269 16.81 -19.67 -28.47
N LEU A 270 15.94 -19.99 -27.51
CA LEU A 270 16.25 -20.85 -26.35
C LEU A 270 16.17 -22.33 -26.76
N ARG A 271 17.29 -23.05 -26.78
CA ARG A 271 17.30 -24.52 -26.76
C ARG A 271 17.32 -24.99 -25.30
N ARG A 272 16.25 -25.66 -24.87
CA ARG A 272 16.28 -26.60 -23.74
C ARG A 272 16.85 -27.94 -24.25
N HIS A 273 17.76 -28.53 -23.51
CA HIS A 273 18.04 -29.97 -23.59
C HIS A 273 17.66 -30.58 -22.24
N TYR A 274 16.70 -31.50 -22.31
CA TYR A 274 16.47 -32.52 -21.30
C TYR A 274 17.28 -33.75 -21.71
N ALA A 275 18.08 -34.26 -20.78
CA ALA A 275 18.27 -35.68 -20.50
C ALA A 275 18.69 -35.79 -19.03
#